data_AF-A0A410P606-F1
#
_entry.id   AF-A0A410P606-F1
#
_cell.length_a   1.000
_cell.length_b   1.000
_cell.length_c   1.000
_cell.angle_alpha   90.00
_cell.angle_beta   90.00
_cell.angle_gamma   90.00
#
_symmetry.space_group_name_H-M   'P 1'
#
loop_
_entity.id
_entity.type
_entity.pdbx_description
1 polymer ?
#
loop_
_entity_poly.entity_id
_entity_poly.type
_entity_poly.pdbx_seq_one_letter_code
_entity_poly.pdbx_strand_id
1 'polypeptide(L)'
;MRDTFKIAVLLMTGLFLAFSGIVRAAKPDDADVRRELAVHYFRGVVNYEAGRFEDALNEFRTVSSIDPYYKNTQRYITDSMTHLEQYREDLLLPKDNSSYEAKGVDLYFLGKMYYEKHDYDRALEAFKAILDQNPSDKFALYYAELCEQALGPKAKKDSSIYGPRKRAEEVMGMEKEVAYMKEDISAQEDMDTFLEEKAQSRADLDEMIRKKERQLSRQEAILEEEKQGYLAEAKLAKKARKLDAETEKWRRKKEEVSAGKPGVPAELIEFPIYLNKAAAYYENMKDALRTSRWNSAGLNAIQASLYYCDALLIYFYGIKSAYPEHENIVWLMVDHVNRTDAEENILRLRAILNMRDLMENEDRPLTRSEAIFLAEKAERLIEWCRSILP
;
A
#
# COMPACT_ATOMS: atom_id res chain seq x y z
N MET A 1 28.86 -37.36 -0.30
CA MET A 1 28.12 -36.08 -0.46
C MET A 1 27.09 -36.07 -1.59
N ARG A 2 27.05 -37.05 -2.51
CA ARG A 2 26.01 -37.09 -3.58
C ARG A 2 24.73 -37.88 -3.23
N ASP A 3 24.75 -38.77 -2.23
CA ASP A 3 23.59 -39.61 -1.91
C ASP A 3 22.65 -39.04 -0.84
N THR A 4 23.12 -38.10 -0.01
CA THR A 4 22.26 -37.37 0.93
C THR A 4 21.35 -36.36 0.22
N PHE A 5 21.73 -35.90 -0.97
CA PHE A 5 20.96 -34.91 -1.72
C PHE A 5 19.77 -35.53 -2.48
N LYS A 6 19.85 -36.82 -2.85
CA LYS A 6 18.76 -37.51 -3.57
C LYS A 6 17.60 -37.92 -2.66
N ILE A 7 17.88 -38.21 -1.38
CA ILE A 7 16.84 -38.60 -0.40
C ILE A 7 16.03 -37.37 0.04
N ALA A 8 16.65 -36.20 0.13
CA ALA A 8 15.96 -34.94 0.45
C ALA A 8 14.99 -34.48 -0.66
N VAL A 9 15.33 -34.73 -1.92
CA VAL A 9 14.49 -34.34 -3.07
C VAL A 9 13.25 -35.24 -3.19
N LEU A 10 13.36 -36.53 -2.87
CA LEU A 10 12.23 -37.47 -2.91
C LEU A 10 11.22 -37.27 -1.76
N LEU A 11 11.66 -36.82 -0.58
CA LEU A 11 10.76 -36.48 0.53
C LEU A 11 10.02 -35.15 0.30
N MET A 12 10.61 -34.21 -0.45
CA MET A 12 9.95 -32.94 -0.81
C MET A 12 8.92 -33.09 -1.93
N THR A 13 9.06 -34.08 -2.81
CA THR A 13 8.07 -34.35 -3.87
C THR A 13 6.90 -35.23 -3.41
N GLY A 14 7.06 -35.96 -2.30
CA GLY A 14 6.03 -36.85 -1.75
C GLY A 14 4.96 -36.18 -0.87
N LEU A 15 5.21 -34.98 -0.34
CA LEU A 15 4.23 -34.24 0.47
C LEU A 15 3.27 -33.36 -0.36
N PHE A 16 3.45 -33.32 -1.69
CA PHE A 16 2.72 -32.40 -2.57
C PHE A 16 1.48 -33.02 -3.24
N LEU A 17 1.17 -34.30 -3.01
CA LEU A 17 0.12 -35.02 -3.77
C LEU A 17 -0.91 -35.79 -2.93
N ALA A 18 -1.00 -35.57 -1.62
CA ALA A 18 -2.06 -36.17 -0.80
C ALA A 18 -2.74 -35.12 0.08
N PHE A 19 -3.56 -34.26 -0.55
CA PHE A 19 -4.89 -33.84 -0.06
C PHE A 19 -5.54 -32.88 -1.07
N SER A 20 -5.61 -33.30 -2.33
CA SER A 20 -6.57 -32.71 -3.28
C SER A 20 -7.95 -33.32 -3.00
N GLY A 21 -8.85 -32.57 -2.35
CA GLY A 21 -10.14 -33.11 -1.94
C GLY A 21 -11.18 -32.13 -1.36
N ILE A 22 -11.43 -31.01 -2.06
CA ILE A 22 -12.71 -30.27 -2.12
C ILE A 22 -13.16 -29.51 -0.85
N VAL A 23 -12.92 -28.18 -0.82
CA VAL A 23 -13.99 -27.16 -0.76
C VAL A 23 -13.58 -25.95 -1.62
N ARG A 24 -14.31 -25.79 -2.73
CA ARG A 24 -14.76 -24.57 -3.42
C ARG A 24 -13.77 -23.41 -3.69
N ALA A 25 -13.60 -23.12 -4.97
CA ALA A 25 -12.82 -22.03 -5.54
C ALA A 25 -13.16 -20.64 -4.97
N ALA A 26 -12.17 -19.97 -4.36
CA ALA A 26 -12.20 -18.54 -4.09
C ALA A 26 -11.63 -17.77 -5.30
N LYS A 27 -12.47 -16.92 -5.88
CA LYS A 27 -12.15 -15.87 -6.86
C LYS A 27 -12.38 -14.52 -6.13
N PRO A 28 -12.09 -13.39 -6.79
CA PRO A 28 -10.85 -12.59 -6.72
C PRO A 28 -10.57 -11.95 -5.33
N ASP A 29 -9.28 -11.83 -5.03
CA ASP A 29 -8.56 -11.06 -3.97
C ASP A 29 -8.88 -11.28 -2.48
N ASP A 30 -8.19 -12.27 -1.92
CA ASP A 30 -7.87 -12.51 -0.51
C ASP A 30 -7.43 -11.26 0.30
N ALA A 31 -6.87 -10.25 -0.37
CA ALA A 31 -6.45 -8.99 0.25
C ALA A 31 -7.63 -8.06 0.55
N ASP A 32 -8.66 -8.06 -0.29
CA ASP A 32 -9.84 -7.21 -0.12
C ASP A 32 -10.72 -7.74 1.00
N VAL A 33 -10.93 -9.06 1.07
CA VAL A 33 -11.63 -9.71 2.19
C VAL A 33 -10.91 -9.48 3.52
N ARG A 34 -9.57 -9.53 3.55
CA ARG A 34 -8.79 -9.23 4.77
C ARG A 34 -8.86 -7.76 5.17
N ARG A 35 -8.94 -6.83 4.21
CA ARG A 35 -9.14 -5.40 4.49
C ARG A 35 -10.55 -5.13 5.00
N GLU A 36 -11.55 -5.75 4.38
CA GLU A 36 -12.96 -5.65 4.80
C GLU A 36 -13.14 -6.17 6.24
N LEU A 37 -12.61 -7.35 6.56
CA LEU A 37 -12.56 -7.89 7.92
C LEU A 37 -11.87 -6.93 8.91
N ALA A 38 -10.73 -6.36 8.54
CA ALA A 38 -9.99 -5.45 9.41
C ALA A 38 -10.76 -4.14 9.65
N VAL A 39 -11.38 -3.57 8.62
CA VAL A 39 -12.14 -2.32 8.71
C VAL A 39 -13.38 -2.50 9.60
N HIS A 40 -14.17 -3.55 9.38
CA HIS A 40 -15.33 -3.85 10.23
C HIS A 40 -14.89 -4.18 11.67
N TYR A 41 -13.78 -4.89 11.87
CA TYR A 41 -13.24 -5.15 13.20
C TYR A 41 -12.81 -3.88 13.93
N PHE A 42 -12.06 -2.97 13.28
CA PHE A 42 -11.63 -1.72 13.91
C PHE A 42 -12.79 -0.79 14.20
N ARG A 43 -13.79 -0.71 13.31
CA ARG A 43 -15.02 0.06 13.56
C ARG A 43 -15.79 -0.50 14.75
N GLY A 44 -15.92 -1.82 14.84
CA GLY A 44 -16.51 -2.50 15.99
C GLY A 44 -15.80 -2.15 17.30
N VAL A 45 -14.46 -2.22 17.32
CA VAL A 45 -13.66 -1.89 18.52
C VAL A 45 -13.81 -0.41 18.89
N VAL A 46 -13.75 0.50 17.93
CA VAL A 46 -13.94 1.94 18.19
C VAL A 46 -15.34 2.24 18.72
N ASN A 47 -16.38 1.58 18.20
CA ASN A 47 -17.74 1.75 18.69
C ASN A 47 -17.92 1.12 20.09
N TYR A 48 -17.28 -0.02 20.36
CA TYR A 48 -17.29 -0.69 21.66
C TYR A 48 -16.64 0.16 22.75
N GLU A 49 -15.42 0.66 22.50
CA GLU A 49 -14.70 1.53 23.44
C GLU A 49 -15.40 2.89 23.63
N ALA A 50 -16.20 3.32 22.64
CA ALA A 50 -17.02 4.53 22.72
C ALA A 50 -18.40 4.31 23.37
N GLY A 51 -18.68 3.11 23.90
CA GLY A 51 -19.94 2.79 24.56
C GLY A 51 -21.15 2.63 23.63
N ARG A 52 -20.96 2.62 22.31
CA ARG A 52 -22.03 2.40 21.31
C ARG A 52 -22.16 0.92 21.02
N PHE A 53 -22.71 0.18 21.98
CA PHE A 53 -22.67 -1.28 21.97
C PHE A 53 -23.56 -1.92 20.89
N GLU A 54 -24.69 -1.32 20.48
CA GLU A 54 -25.47 -1.85 19.35
C GLU A 54 -24.71 -1.77 18.02
N ASP A 55 -24.07 -0.62 17.75
CA ASP A 55 -23.29 -0.40 16.54
C ASP A 55 -22.05 -1.31 16.51
N ALA A 56 -21.39 -1.47 17.66
CA ALA A 56 -20.28 -2.40 17.81
C ALA A 56 -20.70 -3.84 17.50
N LEU A 57 -21.84 -4.28 18.04
CA LEU A 57 -22.38 -5.62 17.85
C LEU A 57 -22.69 -5.93 16.38
N ASN A 58 -23.23 -4.97 15.63
CA ASN A 58 -23.52 -5.12 14.19
C ASN A 58 -22.24 -5.28 13.36
N GLU A 59 -21.21 -4.48 13.63
CA GLU A 59 -19.92 -4.56 12.94
C GLU A 59 -19.23 -5.90 13.23
N PHE A 60 -19.22 -6.34 14.49
CA PHE A 60 -18.60 -7.62 14.87
C PHE A 60 -19.34 -8.84 14.34
N ARG A 61 -20.69 -8.81 14.24
CA ARG A 61 -21.46 -9.88 13.58
C ARG A 61 -21.13 -10.01 12.11
N THR A 62 -20.85 -8.89 11.44
CA THR A 62 -20.40 -8.88 10.04
C THR A 62 -19.05 -9.58 9.93
N VAL A 63 -18.08 -9.23 10.79
CA VAL A 63 -16.78 -9.92 10.88
C VAL A 63 -16.94 -11.42 11.16
N SER A 64 -17.78 -11.79 12.14
CA SER A 64 -18.00 -13.19 12.52
C SER A 64 -18.71 -14.03 11.46
N SER A 65 -19.48 -13.41 10.55
CA SER A 65 -20.13 -14.13 9.46
C SER A 65 -19.17 -14.47 8.31
N ILE A 66 -18.08 -13.71 8.18
CA ILE A 66 -17.02 -13.91 7.19
C ILE A 66 -15.92 -14.82 7.76
N ASP A 67 -15.41 -14.52 8.98
CA ASP A 67 -14.44 -15.34 9.69
C ASP A 67 -14.75 -15.38 11.21
N PRO A 68 -15.37 -16.46 11.71
CA PRO A 68 -15.70 -16.63 13.13
C PRO A 68 -14.49 -16.64 14.08
N TYR A 69 -13.27 -16.86 13.58
CA TYR A 69 -12.05 -16.96 14.39
C TYR A 69 -11.15 -15.74 14.25
N TYR A 70 -11.64 -14.67 13.61
CA TYR A 70 -10.87 -13.45 13.43
C TYR A 70 -10.66 -12.71 14.76
N LYS A 71 -9.45 -12.83 15.33
CA LYS A 71 -9.02 -12.15 16.56
C LYS A 71 -10.01 -12.40 17.73
N ASN A 72 -10.29 -11.37 18.54
CA ASN A 72 -11.15 -11.45 19.72
C ASN A 72 -12.63 -11.11 19.43
N THR A 73 -13.08 -11.21 18.17
CA THR A 73 -14.42 -10.78 17.73
C THR A 73 -15.54 -11.39 18.57
N GLN A 74 -15.46 -12.68 18.89
CA GLN A 74 -16.48 -13.36 19.69
C GLN A 74 -16.58 -12.80 21.12
N ARG A 75 -15.45 -12.41 21.73
CA ARG A 75 -15.43 -11.80 23.06
C ARG A 75 -16.12 -10.44 23.03
N TYR A 76 -15.79 -9.60 22.04
CA TYR A 76 -16.45 -8.29 21.90
C TYR A 76 -17.95 -8.39 21.60
N ILE A 77 -18.41 -9.42 20.89
CA ILE A 77 -19.85 -9.68 20.69
C ILE A 77 -20.51 -9.98 22.03
N THR A 78 -19.95 -10.89 22.83
CA THR A 78 -20.48 -11.25 24.15
C THR A 78 -20.49 -10.05 25.08
N ASP A 79 -19.38 -9.32 25.18
CA ASP A 79 -19.26 -8.16 26.07
C ASP A 79 -20.23 -7.03 25.64
N SER A 80 -20.39 -6.79 24.32
CA SER A 80 -21.37 -5.81 23.82
C SER A 80 -22.80 -6.21 24.19
N MET A 81 -23.15 -7.49 24.09
CA MET A 81 -24.49 -7.97 24.46
C MET A 81 -24.74 -7.85 25.97
N THR A 82 -23.73 -8.17 26.80
CA THR A 82 -23.82 -8.00 28.26
C THR A 82 -23.99 -6.54 28.66
N HIS A 83 -23.25 -5.62 28.03
CA HIS A 83 -23.42 -4.20 28.28
C HIS A 83 -24.82 -3.71 27.86
N LEU A 84 -25.32 -4.11 26.69
CA LEU A 84 -26.67 -3.74 26.25
C LEU A 84 -27.79 -4.26 27.15
N GLU A 85 -27.59 -5.42 27.78
CA GLU A 85 -28.53 -5.98 28.74
C GLU A 85 -28.50 -5.20 30.07
N GLN A 86 -27.31 -4.77 30.52
CA GLN A 86 -27.13 -3.91 31.70
C GLN A 86 -27.70 -2.49 31.49
N TYR A 87 -27.46 -1.86 30.32
CA TYR A 87 -28.03 -0.55 29.97
C TYR A 87 -29.57 -0.55 29.87
N ARG A 88 -30.16 -1.71 29.60
CA ARG A 88 -31.62 -1.86 29.49
C ARG A 88 -32.29 -1.98 30.87
N GLU A 89 -31.56 -2.43 31.89
CA GLU A 89 -32.00 -2.37 33.30
C GLU A 89 -31.85 -0.94 33.87
N ASP A 90 -30.84 -0.18 33.42
CA ASP A 90 -30.54 1.18 33.93
C ASP A 90 -31.40 2.32 33.32
N LEU A 91 -32.25 2.07 32.31
CA LEU A 91 -33.11 3.09 31.68
C LEU A 91 -34.51 3.22 32.33
N LEU A 92 -34.83 2.38 33.33
CA LEU A 92 -36.11 2.37 34.03
C LEU A 92 -36.00 3.00 35.43
N LEU A 93 -35.78 4.33 35.47
CA LEU A 93 -36.51 5.34 36.29
C LEU A 93 -35.62 6.52 36.80
N PRO A 94 -36.24 7.70 37.04
CA PRO A 94 -35.64 9.00 36.75
C PRO A 94 -35.04 9.74 37.97
N LYS A 95 -34.13 10.67 37.62
CA LYS A 95 -33.53 11.75 38.42
C LYS A 95 -34.57 12.71 39.04
N ASP A 96 -34.40 13.11 40.30
CA ASP A 96 -33.73 14.36 40.74
C ASP A 96 -34.15 14.78 42.18
N ASN A 97 -33.27 15.55 42.80
CA ASN A 97 -33.16 16.06 44.18
C ASN A 97 -34.43 16.59 44.91
N SER A 98 -34.55 16.34 46.22
CA SER A 98 -34.01 17.24 47.26
C SER A 98 -34.44 16.91 48.71
N SER A 99 -33.53 17.20 49.63
CA SER A 99 -33.35 16.65 50.99
C SER A 99 -34.44 16.86 52.06
N TYR A 100 -35.59 17.47 51.79
CA TYR A 100 -36.65 17.64 52.80
C TYR A 100 -37.69 16.50 52.77
N GLU A 101 -37.71 15.77 51.66
CA GLU A 101 -38.42 14.53 51.46
C GLU A 101 -37.68 13.33 52.07
N ALA A 102 -36.34 13.43 52.19
CA ALA A 102 -35.43 12.31 52.40
C ALA A 102 -35.87 11.29 53.49
N LYS A 103 -36.19 11.65 54.74
CA LYS A 103 -36.55 10.62 55.75
C LYS A 103 -37.88 9.91 55.47
N GLY A 104 -38.91 10.67 55.07
CA GLY A 104 -40.20 10.10 54.67
C GLY A 104 -40.08 9.32 53.36
N VAL A 105 -39.24 9.81 52.45
CA VAL A 105 -38.95 9.24 51.14
C VAL A 105 -38.06 8.00 51.22
N ASP A 106 -37.13 7.93 52.18
CA ASP A 106 -36.28 6.76 52.43
C ASP A 106 -37.13 5.61 52.99
N LEU A 107 -37.97 5.90 54.00
CA LEU A 107 -38.95 4.94 54.53
C LEU A 107 -39.99 4.57 53.48
N TYR A 108 -40.38 5.51 52.61
CA TYR A 108 -41.31 5.25 51.51
C TYR A 108 -40.71 4.32 50.47
N PHE A 109 -39.46 4.56 50.05
CA PHE A 109 -38.76 3.72 49.09
C PHE A 109 -38.48 2.33 49.65
N LEU A 110 -38.06 2.24 50.92
CA LEU A 110 -37.89 0.96 51.60
C LEU A 110 -39.22 0.20 51.76
N GLY A 111 -40.29 0.90 52.14
CA GLY A 111 -41.64 0.35 52.21
C GLY A 111 -42.16 -0.15 50.86
N LYS A 112 -41.89 0.59 49.78
CA LYS A 112 -42.25 0.21 48.40
C LYS A 112 -41.43 -0.98 47.93
N MET A 113 -40.14 -1.04 48.25
CA MET A 113 -39.31 -2.22 47.97
C MET A 113 -39.83 -3.46 48.70
N TYR A 114 -40.22 -3.34 49.97
CA TYR A 114 -40.84 -4.45 50.71
C TYR A 114 -42.16 -4.88 50.08
N TYR A 115 -42.99 -3.92 49.65
CA TYR A 115 -44.24 -4.18 48.94
C TYR A 115 -44.04 -4.93 47.62
N GLU A 116 -43.07 -4.51 46.79
CA GLU A 116 -42.73 -5.17 45.52
C GLU A 116 -42.16 -6.58 45.72
N LYS A 117 -41.48 -6.82 46.84
CA LYS A 117 -41.02 -8.16 47.26
C LYS A 117 -42.11 -9.00 47.92
N HIS A 118 -43.36 -8.53 47.94
CA HIS A 118 -44.52 -9.16 48.58
C HIS A 118 -44.42 -9.31 50.12
N ASP A 119 -43.50 -8.58 50.76
CA ASP A 119 -43.40 -8.51 52.22
C ASP A 119 -44.30 -7.39 52.75
N TYR A 120 -45.60 -7.67 52.70
CA TYR A 120 -46.64 -6.67 52.95
C TYR A 120 -46.71 -6.20 54.40
N ASP A 121 -46.26 -7.02 55.37
CA ASP A 121 -46.25 -6.66 56.78
C ASP A 121 -45.23 -5.54 57.06
N ARG A 122 -43.97 -5.71 56.61
CA ARG A 122 -42.92 -4.70 56.77
C ARG A 122 -43.15 -3.46 55.92
N ALA A 123 -43.69 -3.65 54.71
CA ALA A 123 -44.10 -2.54 53.85
C ALA A 123 -45.14 -1.66 54.56
N LEU A 124 -46.17 -2.29 55.14
CA LEU A 124 -47.24 -1.58 55.84
C LEU A 124 -46.71 -0.81 57.06
N GLU A 125 -45.75 -1.36 57.81
CA GLU A 125 -45.11 -0.68 58.94
C GLU A 125 -44.31 0.55 58.50
N ALA A 126 -43.54 0.44 57.42
CA ALA A 126 -42.81 1.56 56.85
C ALA A 126 -43.75 2.68 56.38
N PHE A 127 -44.85 2.35 55.69
CA PHE A 127 -45.85 3.33 55.28
C PHE A 127 -46.62 3.94 56.46
N LYS A 128 -46.93 3.15 57.50
CA LYS A 128 -47.54 3.67 58.73
C LYS A 128 -46.63 4.65 59.46
N ALA A 129 -45.32 4.40 59.49
CA ALA A 129 -44.37 5.34 60.08
C ALA A 129 -44.34 6.70 59.36
N ILE A 130 -44.55 6.72 58.04
CA ILE A 130 -44.70 7.96 57.25
C ILE A 130 -46.03 8.65 57.60
N LEU A 131 -47.11 7.89 57.68
CA LEU A 131 -48.45 8.40 58.00
C LEU A 131 -48.57 8.92 59.44
N ASP A 132 -47.83 8.35 60.38
CA ASP A 132 -47.76 8.85 61.77
C ASP A 132 -47.17 10.27 61.82
N GLN A 133 -46.30 10.62 60.87
CA GLN A 133 -45.69 11.96 60.76
C GLN A 133 -46.49 12.90 59.85
N ASN A 134 -46.99 12.39 58.72
CA ASN A 134 -47.86 13.10 57.80
C ASN A 134 -49.10 12.24 57.46
N PRO A 135 -50.19 12.39 58.24
CA PRO A 135 -51.41 11.59 58.05
C PRO A 135 -52.11 11.78 56.70
N SER A 136 -51.74 12.83 55.97
CA SER A 136 -52.30 13.22 54.67
C SER A 136 -51.39 12.87 53.49
N ASP A 137 -50.32 12.10 53.71
CA ASP A 137 -49.45 11.62 52.62
C ASP A 137 -50.21 10.66 51.70
N LYS A 138 -50.52 11.13 50.49
CA LYS A 138 -51.36 10.40 49.54
C LYS A 138 -50.72 9.11 49.06
N PHE A 139 -49.39 9.06 48.98
CA PHE A 139 -48.67 7.89 48.51
C PHE A 139 -48.57 6.83 49.60
N ALA A 140 -48.20 7.21 50.81
CA ALA A 140 -48.17 6.28 51.94
C ALA A 140 -49.57 5.73 52.26
N LEU A 141 -50.63 6.56 52.16
CA LEU A 141 -52.03 6.09 52.28
C LEU A 141 -52.37 5.03 51.23
N TYR A 142 -52.04 5.31 49.96
CA TYR A 142 -52.33 4.41 48.85
C TYR A 142 -51.63 3.06 49.01
N TYR A 143 -50.33 3.05 49.28
CA TYR A 143 -49.60 1.79 49.44
C TYR A 143 -49.94 1.06 50.74
N ALA A 144 -50.22 1.76 51.84
CA ALA A 144 -50.72 1.13 53.07
C ALA A 144 -52.06 0.43 52.83
N GLU A 145 -52.99 1.05 52.09
CA GLU A 145 -54.27 0.44 51.74
C GLU A 145 -54.08 -0.82 50.88
N LEU A 146 -53.19 -0.79 49.90
CA LEU A 146 -52.85 -1.95 49.07
C LEU A 146 -52.23 -3.09 49.90
N CYS A 147 -51.32 -2.77 50.82
CA CYS A 147 -50.75 -3.76 51.75
C CYS A 147 -51.85 -4.39 52.62
N GLU A 148 -52.76 -3.57 53.18
CA GLU A 148 -53.86 -4.05 54.01
C GLU A 148 -54.85 -4.93 53.24
N GLN A 149 -55.11 -4.60 51.96
CA GLN A 149 -55.91 -5.43 51.07
C GLN A 149 -55.23 -6.77 50.77
N ALA A 150 -53.92 -6.76 50.50
CA ALA A 150 -53.14 -7.97 50.23
C ALA A 150 -53.04 -8.91 51.45
N LEU A 151 -52.98 -8.36 52.67
CA LEU A 151 -52.90 -9.13 53.93
C LEU A 151 -54.25 -9.70 54.39
N GLY A 152 -55.37 -9.15 53.92
CA GLY A 152 -56.73 -9.64 54.18
C GLY A 152 -57.25 -9.44 55.63
N PRO A 153 -58.52 -9.78 55.91
CA PRO A 153 -59.20 -9.42 57.16
C PRO A 153 -58.71 -10.17 58.41
N LYS A 154 -57.91 -11.23 58.26
CA LYS A 154 -57.31 -11.96 59.39
C LYS A 154 -56.08 -11.24 59.97
N ALA A 155 -55.35 -10.47 59.16
CA ALA A 155 -54.17 -9.73 59.61
C ALA A 155 -54.50 -8.39 60.28
N LYS A 156 -55.67 -7.78 60.03
CA LYS A 156 -56.14 -6.56 60.72
C LYS A 156 -56.21 -6.69 62.24
N LYS A 157 -56.33 -7.91 62.76
CA LYS A 157 -56.34 -8.20 64.19
C LYS A 157 -54.94 -8.40 64.77
N ASP A 158 -53.98 -8.83 63.95
CA ASP A 158 -52.58 -9.08 64.34
C ASP A 158 -51.66 -7.86 64.11
N SER A 159 -51.98 -6.97 63.16
CA SER A 159 -51.32 -5.66 63.04
C SER A 159 -51.65 -4.71 64.21
N SER A 160 -52.68 -5.04 65.00
CA SER A 160 -53.01 -4.38 66.27
C SER A 160 -52.24 -4.96 67.47
N ILE A 161 -51.40 -5.99 67.29
CA ILE A 161 -50.69 -6.70 68.38
C ILE A 161 -49.28 -6.12 68.64
N TYR A 162 -48.75 -5.26 67.77
CA TYR A 162 -47.49 -4.58 68.04
C TYR A 162 -47.73 -3.34 68.91
N GLY A 163 -47.51 -3.49 70.21
CA GLY A 163 -47.48 -2.37 71.15
C GLY A 163 -46.52 -1.27 70.65
N PRO A 164 -46.76 0.01 70.97
CA PRO A 164 -46.04 1.16 70.41
C PRO A 164 -44.50 1.04 70.51
N ARG A 165 -44.01 0.29 71.51
CA ARG A 165 -42.60 -0.01 71.71
C ARG A 165 -41.98 -0.91 70.64
N LYS A 166 -42.69 -1.96 70.19
CA LYS A 166 -42.15 -2.92 69.21
C LYS A 166 -42.08 -2.30 67.81
N ARG A 167 -43.09 -1.51 67.44
CA ARG A 167 -43.09 -0.67 66.23
C ARG A 167 -41.93 0.31 66.20
N ALA A 168 -41.64 0.98 67.32
CA ALA A 168 -40.50 1.90 67.39
C ALA A 168 -39.15 1.18 67.25
N GLU A 169 -39.02 -0.07 67.72
CA GLU A 169 -37.82 -0.90 67.54
C GLU A 169 -37.64 -1.35 66.08
N GLU A 170 -38.71 -1.74 65.40
CA GLU A 170 -38.69 -2.11 63.97
C GLU A 170 -38.36 -0.92 63.07
N VAL A 171 -38.98 0.24 63.32
CA VAL A 171 -38.67 1.48 62.59
C VAL A 171 -37.21 1.89 62.82
N MET A 172 -36.68 1.77 64.03
CA MET A 172 -35.26 2.04 64.32
C MET A 172 -34.33 1.04 63.61
N GLY A 173 -34.76 -0.20 63.42
CA GLY A 173 -34.05 -1.20 62.60
C GLY A 173 -33.99 -0.80 61.12
N MET A 174 -35.12 -0.38 60.56
CA MET A 174 -35.22 0.11 59.18
C MET A 174 -34.39 1.38 58.96
N GLU A 175 -34.36 2.30 59.92
CA GLU A 175 -33.52 3.50 59.86
C GLU A 175 -32.02 3.15 59.82
N LYS A 176 -31.59 2.08 60.49
CA LYS A 176 -30.21 1.58 60.40
C LYS A 176 -29.91 0.95 59.04
N GLU A 177 -30.85 0.21 58.44
CA GLU A 177 -30.69 -0.33 57.08
C GLU A 177 -30.56 0.79 56.05
N VAL A 178 -31.36 1.85 56.19
CA VAL A 178 -31.26 3.05 55.36
C VAL A 178 -29.89 3.73 55.52
N ALA A 179 -29.38 3.84 56.75
CA ALA A 179 -28.07 4.42 57.00
C ALA A 179 -26.94 3.61 56.34
N TYR A 180 -26.99 2.27 56.43
CA TYR A 180 -26.04 1.38 55.76
C TYR A 180 -26.08 1.51 54.24
N MET A 181 -27.28 1.53 53.63
CA MET A 181 -27.43 1.74 52.18
C MET A 181 -26.89 3.11 51.73
N LYS A 182 -27.00 4.14 52.57
CA LYS A 182 -26.45 5.47 52.28
C LYS A 182 -24.93 5.53 52.34
N GLU A 183 -24.31 4.80 53.27
CA GLU A 183 -22.84 4.65 53.29
C GLU A 183 -22.34 3.92 52.03
N ASP A 184 -23.02 2.86 51.59
CA ASP A 184 -22.69 2.16 50.34
C ASP A 184 -22.86 3.06 49.09
N ILE A 185 -23.89 3.91 49.04
CA ILE A 185 -24.09 4.90 47.96
C ILE A 185 -23.00 5.97 47.97
N SER A 186 -22.65 6.52 49.14
CA SER A 186 -21.55 7.49 49.25
C SER A 186 -20.22 6.87 48.82
N ALA A 187 -19.98 5.59 49.12
CA ALA A 187 -18.81 4.86 48.67
C ALA A 187 -18.81 4.61 47.15
N GLN A 188 -19.98 4.50 46.52
CA GLN A 188 -20.15 4.43 45.06
C GLN A 188 -19.93 5.79 44.40
N GLU A 189 -20.42 6.89 44.98
CA GLU A 189 -20.18 8.26 44.49
C GLU A 189 -18.69 8.62 44.52
N ASP A 190 -17.97 8.22 45.57
CA ASP A 190 -16.50 8.38 45.65
C ASP A 190 -15.78 7.55 44.56
N MET A 191 -16.30 6.35 44.26
CA MET A 191 -15.76 5.50 43.20
C MET A 191 -16.05 6.07 41.80
N ASP A 192 -17.24 6.59 41.55
CA ASP A 192 -17.62 7.22 40.28
C ASP A 192 -16.80 8.47 40.03
N THR A 193 -16.61 9.30 41.06
CA THR A 193 -15.73 10.48 40.99
C THR A 193 -14.29 10.07 40.65
N PHE A 194 -13.77 9.01 41.29
CA PHE A 194 -12.45 8.45 40.97
C PHE A 194 -12.36 7.91 39.53
N LEU A 195 -13.42 7.26 39.03
CA LEU A 195 -13.48 6.76 37.66
C LEU A 195 -13.55 7.89 36.63
N GLU A 196 -14.29 8.97 36.90
CA GLU A 196 -14.34 10.18 36.08
C GLU A 196 -12.98 10.88 36.03
N GLU A 197 -12.30 11.05 37.16
CA GLU A 197 -10.94 11.62 37.21
C GLU A 197 -9.95 10.78 36.39
N LYS A 198 -10.08 9.45 36.43
CA LYS A 198 -9.25 8.53 35.65
C LYS A 198 -9.58 8.56 34.16
N ALA A 199 -10.86 8.73 33.80
CA ALA A 199 -11.30 8.92 32.43
C ALA A 199 -10.76 10.25 31.86
N GLN A 200 -10.84 11.33 32.64
CA GLN A 200 -10.27 12.63 32.28
C GLN A 200 -8.75 12.55 32.12
N SER A 201 -8.05 11.89 33.04
CA SER A 201 -6.59 11.68 32.95
C SER A 201 -6.19 10.89 31.71
N ARG A 202 -7.01 9.92 31.28
CA ARG A 202 -6.80 9.17 30.03
C ARG A 202 -7.05 10.05 28.80
N ALA A 203 -8.11 10.88 28.82
CA ALA A 203 -8.38 11.82 27.75
C ALA A 203 -7.25 12.84 27.56
N ASP A 204 -6.69 13.36 28.67
CA ASP A 204 -5.55 14.27 28.66
C ASP A 204 -4.28 13.59 28.10
N LEU A 205 -4.07 12.30 28.43
CA LEU A 205 -2.98 11.50 27.88
C LEU A 205 -3.15 11.26 26.37
N ASP A 206 -4.36 10.94 25.92
CA ASP A 206 -4.67 10.76 24.49
C ASP A 206 -4.49 12.07 23.71
N GLU A 207 -4.85 13.21 24.29
CA GLU A 207 -4.57 14.51 23.69
C GLU A 207 -3.05 14.76 23.59
N MET A 208 -2.29 14.40 24.63
CA MET A 208 -0.82 14.48 24.60
C MET A 208 -0.21 13.58 23.51
N ILE A 209 -0.71 12.36 23.37
CA ILE A 209 -0.27 11.42 22.32
C ILE A 209 -0.57 12.00 20.95
N ARG A 210 -1.80 12.48 20.70
CA ARG A 210 -2.18 13.14 19.44
C ARG A 210 -1.29 14.34 19.13
N LYS A 211 -0.91 15.12 20.14
CA LYS A 211 0.01 16.26 19.98
C LYS A 211 1.41 15.79 19.57
N LYS A 212 1.92 14.71 20.16
CA LYS A 212 3.21 14.10 19.77
C LYS A 212 3.18 13.48 18.38
N GLU A 213 2.09 12.81 18.01
CA GLU A 213 1.90 12.27 16.66
C GLU A 213 1.89 13.39 15.60
N ARG A 214 1.21 14.52 15.88
CA ARG A 214 1.26 15.71 15.02
C ARG A 214 2.68 16.27 14.92
N GLN A 215 3.45 16.29 16.01
CA GLN A 215 4.85 16.72 15.97
C GLN A 215 5.73 15.77 15.14
N LEU A 216 5.57 14.46 15.32
CA LEU A 216 6.30 13.44 14.58
C LEU A 216 5.98 13.52 13.08
N SER A 217 4.70 13.63 12.72
CA SER A 217 4.26 13.77 11.33
C SER A 217 4.83 15.05 10.67
N ARG A 218 4.95 16.15 11.43
CA ARG A 218 5.65 17.37 10.93
C ARG A 218 7.14 17.11 10.69
N GLN A 219 7.82 16.38 11.56
CA GLN A 219 9.23 16.03 11.38
C GLN A 219 9.44 15.10 10.18
N GLU A 220 8.57 14.11 10.00
CA GLU A 220 8.61 13.21 8.84
C GLU A 220 8.39 13.96 7.52
N ALA A 221 7.48 14.94 7.50
CA ALA A 221 7.26 15.79 6.32
C ALA A 221 8.50 16.62 5.96
N ILE A 222 9.19 17.21 6.96
CA ILE A 222 10.44 17.95 6.76
C ILE A 222 11.53 17.02 6.20
N LEU A 223 11.68 15.83 6.78
CA LEU A 223 12.66 14.84 6.33
C LEU A 223 12.41 14.37 4.88
N GLU A 224 11.14 14.19 4.50
CA GLU A 224 10.81 13.83 3.12
C GLU A 224 11.10 14.99 2.15
N GLU A 225 10.84 16.25 2.55
CA GLU A 225 11.19 17.43 1.74
C GLU A 225 12.71 17.54 1.53
N GLU A 226 13.52 17.37 2.59
CA GLU A 226 14.99 17.35 2.51
C GLU A 226 15.49 16.22 1.58
N LYS A 227 14.91 15.02 1.70
CA LYS A 227 15.23 13.88 0.84
C LYS A 227 14.90 14.16 -0.63
N GLN A 228 13.80 14.84 -0.93
CA GLN A 228 13.49 15.27 -2.29
C GLN A 228 14.51 16.31 -2.81
N GLY A 229 14.96 17.22 -1.95
CA GLY A 229 16.06 18.16 -2.23
C GLY A 229 17.35 17.44 -2.62
N TYR A 230 17.81 16.49 -1.82
CA TYR A 230 19.01 15.68 -2.11
C TYR A 230 18.88 14.88 -3.41
N LEU A 231 17.70 14.32 -3.70
CA LEU A 231 17.45 13.61 -4.97
C LEU A 231 17.49 14.56 -6.18
N ALA A 232 17.02 15.81 -6.03
CA ALA A 232 17.10 16.83 -7.06
C ALA A 232 18.56 17.27 -7.32
N GLU A 233 19.34 17.50 -6.27
CA GLU A 233 20.77 17.82 -6.37
C GLU A 233 21.57 16.68 -7.02
N ALA A 234 21.30 15.42 -6.64
CA ALA A 234 21.94 14.26 -7.26
C ALA A 234 21.60 14.14 -8.76
N LYS A 235 20.36 14.47 -9.16
CA LYS A 235 19.97 14.54 -10.58
C LYS A 235 20.71 15.65 -11.33
N LEU A 236 20.88 16.83 -10.71
CA LEU A 236 21.65 17.94 -11.29
C LEU A 236 23.14 17.58 -11.41
N ALA A 237 23.74 16.96 -10.40
CA ALA A 237 25.13 16.48 -10.43
C ALA A 237 25.34 15.43 -11.53
N LYS A 238 24.39 14.52 -11.73
CA LYS A 238 24.44 13.55 -12.84
C LYS A 238 24.38 14.22 -14.20
N LYS A 239 23.54 15.26 -14.37
CA LYS A 239 23.49 16.07 -15.59
C LYS A 239 24.80 16.83 -15.83
N ALA A 240 25.38 17.44 -14.80
CA ALA A 240 26.65 18.14 -14.88
C ALA A 240 27.80 17.22 -15.30
N ARG A 241 27.93 16.03 -14.66
CA ARG A 241 28.93 15.02 -15.08
C ARG A 241 28.77 14.58 -16.53
N LYS A 242 27.52 14.49 -17.02
CA LYS A 242 27.24 14.16 -18.41
C LYS A 242 27.71 15.28 -19.35
N LEU A 243 27.45 16.53 -18.99
CA LEU A 243 27.90 17.70 -19.74
C LEU A 243 29.43 17.81 -19.75
N ASP A 244 30.09 17.57 -18.62
CA ASP A 244 31.56 17.57 -18.52
C ASP A 244 32.18 16.47 -19.38
N ALA A 245 31.59 15.27 -19.40
CA ALA A 245 32.02 14.17 -20.24
C ALA A 245 31.83 14.48 -21.74
N GLU A 246 30.72 15.11 -22.12
CA GLU A 246 30.49 15.57 -23.49
C GLU A 246 31.50 16.64 -23.89
N THR A 247 31.79 17.60 -22.99
CA THR A 247 32.75 18.67 -23.23
C THR A 247 34.18 18.14 -23.39
N GLU A 248 34.59 17.18 -22.55
CA GLU A 248 35.88 16.50 -22.67
C GLU A 248 35.99 15.67 -23.96
N LYS A 249 34.90 14.99 -24.36
CA LYS A 249 34.83 14.27 -25.64
C LYS A 249 35.09 15.22 -26.82
N TRP A 250 34.48 16.41 -26.82
CA TRP A 250 34.69 17.42 -27.86
C TRP A 250 36.09 18.03 -27.83
N ARG A 251 36.69 18.20 -26.64
CA ARG A 251 38.08 18.65 -26.48
C ARG A 251 39.08 17.65 -27.11
N ARG A 252 38.99 16.37 -26.73
CA ARG A 252 39.81 15.31 -27.35
C ARG A 252 39.62 15.22 -28.85
N LYS A 253 38.37 15.35 -29.31
CA LYS A 253 38.02 15.37 -30.74
C LYS A 253 38.67 16.53 -31.50
N LYS A 254 38.78 17.71 -30.90
CA LYS A 254 39.48 18.86 -31.47
C LYS A 254 40.99 18.60 -31.58
N GLU A 255 41.56 17.93 -30.58
CA GLU A 255 42.97 17.52 -30.57
C GLU A 255 43.27 16.46 -31.64
N GLU A 256 42.39 15.46 -31.82
CA GLU A 256 42.55 14.41 -32.83
C GLU A 256 42.41 14.91 -34.28
N VAL A 257 41.47 15.83 -34.52
CA VAL A 257 41.33 16.50 -35.82
C VAL A 257 42.56 17.37 -36.10
N SER A 258 43.09 18.06 -35.09
CA SER A 258 44.33 18.84 -35.24
C SER A 258 45.58 17.96 -35.46
N ALA A 259 45.51 16.66 -35.11
CA ALA A 259 46.58 15.69 -35.28
C ALA A 259 46.56 14.95 -36.63
N GLY A 260 45.61 15.26 -37.53
CA GLY A 260 45.57 14.69 -38.87
C GLY A 260 45.17 13.20 -38.94
N LYS A 261 44.40 12.69 -37.97
CA LYS A 261 43.89 11.31 -38.03
C LYS A 261 42.81 11.16 -39.15
N PRO A 262 42.88 10.14 -40.03
CA PRO A 262 42.02 10.00 -41.22
C PRO A 262 40.49 9.83 -41.04
N GLY A 263 39.98 9.74 -39.81
CA GLY A 263 38.58 9.43 -39.52
C GLY A 263 37.86 10.55 -38.78
N VAL A 264 36.60 10.81 -39.14
CA VAL A 264 35.74 11.74 -38.39
C VAL A 264 34.85 10.97 -37.42
N PRO A 265 34.73 11.39 -36.15
CA PRO A 265 33.87 10.69 -35.20
C PRO A 265 32.39 10.79 -35.60
N ALA A 266 31.71 9.66 -35.55
CA ALA A 266 30.32 9.48 -35.91
C ALA A 266 29.51 8.96 -34.71
N GLU A 267 28.24 9.34 -34.64
CA GLU A 267 27.34 8.83 -33.61
C GLU A 267 26.65 7.55 -34.07
N LEU A 268 26.35 6.62 -33.15
CA LEU A 268 25.67 5.37 -33.48
C LEU A 268 24.28 5.61 -34.12
N ILE A 269 23.65 6.76 -33.87
CA ILE A 269 22.40 7.17 -34.53
C ILE A 269 22.55 7.38 -36.05
N GLU A 270 23.77 7.59 -36.54
CA GLU A 270 24.07 7.72 -37.98
C GLU A 270 24.16 6.36 -38.69
N PHE A 271 24.38 5.26 -37.95
CA PHE A 271 24.46 3.91 -38.49
C PHE A 271 23.29 3.54 -39.42
N PRO A 272 22.01 3.64 -39.00
CA PRO A 272 20.89 3.29 -39.88
C PRO A 272 20.81 4.18 -41.12
N ILE A 273 21.27 5.44 -41.04
CA ILE A 273 21.29 6.36 -42.19
C ILE A 273 22.28 5.86 -43.24
N TYR A 274 23.50 5.51 -42.83
CA TYR A 274 24.54 5.01 -43.73
C TYR A 274 24.17 3.63 -44.28
N LEU A 275 23.63 2.74 -43.45
CA LEU A 275 23.19 1.41 -43.88
C LEU A 275 22.08 1.50 -44.93
N ASN A 276 21.10 2.38 -44.74
CA ASN A 276 20.01 2.59 -45.70
C ASN A 276 20.52 3.17 -47.04
N LYS A 277 21.45 4.13 -46.99
CA LYS A 277 22.10 4.64 -48.20
C LYS A 277 22.86 3.51 -48.92
N ALA A 278 23.65 2.74 -48.19
CA ALA A 278 24.41 1.62 -48.74
C ALA A 278 23.51 0.60 -49.45
N ALA A 279 22.40 0.23 -48.80
CA ALA A 279 21.42 -0.69 -49.37
C ALA A 279 20.76 -0.12 -50.64
N ALA A 280 20.41 1.17 -50.65
CA ALA A 280 19.83 1.81 -51.83
C ALA A 280 20.80 1.81 -53.03
N TYR A 281 22.08 2.13 -52.81
CA TYR A 281 23.10 2.04 -53.86
C TYR A 281 23.29 0.59 -54.34
N TYR A 282 23.26 -0.40 -53.44
CA TYR A 282 23.37 -1.81 -53.82
C TYR A 282 22.19 -2.29 -54.68
N GLU A 283 20.95 -1.91 -54.34
CA GLU A 283 19.79 -2.23 -55.18
C GLU A 283 19.87 -1.54 -56.55
N ASN A 284 20.25 -0.27 -56.58
CA ASN A 284 20.46 0.48 -57.82
C ASN A 284 21.55 -0.14 -58.71
N MET A 285 22.63 -0.66 -58.10
CA MET A 285 23.67 -1.42 -58.79
C MET A 285 23.08 -2.65 -59.49
N LYS A 286 22.32 -3.48 -58.75
CA LYS A 286 21.69 -4.69 -59.31
C LYS A 286 20.71 -4.37 -60.44
N ASP A 287 19.89 -3.34 -60.27
CA ASP A 287 18.96 -2.90 -61.32
C ASP A 287 19.69 -2.35 -62.55
N ALA A 288 20.77 -1.59 -62.35
CA ALA A 288 21.59 -1.10 -63.45
C ALA A 288 22.27 -2.24 -64.23
N LEU A 289 22.76 -3.28 -63.54
CA LEU A 289 23.31 -4.48 -64.19
C LEU A 289 22.26 -5.21 -65.03
N ARG A 290 21.06 -5.44 -64.47
CA ARG A 290 19.95 -6.10 -65.16
C ARG A 290 19.49 -5.34 -66.41
N THR A 291 19.58 -4.01 -66.37
CA THR A 291 19.19 -3.11 -67.47
C THR A 291 20.37 -2.73 -68.37
N SER A 292 21.53 -3.38 -68.24
CA SER A 292 22.74 -3.12 -69.05
C SER A 292 23.23 -1.66 -68.99
N ARG A 293 22.94 -0.93 -67.91
CA ARG A 293 23.45 0.43 -67.64
C ARG A 293 24.79 0.35 -66.92
N TRP A 294 25.85 -0.01 -67.64
CA TRP A 294 27.17 -0.35 -67.08
C TRP A 294 27.80 0.77 -66.23
N ASN A 295 27.80 2.01 -66.72
CA ASN A 295 28.37 3.13 -65.98
C ASN A 295 27.64 3.36 -64.64
N SER A 296 26.31 3.33 -64.67
CA SER A 296 25.50 3.44 -63.46
C SER A 296 25.77 2.26 -62.52
N ALA A 297 25.88 1.03 -63.04
CA ALA A 297 26.16 -0.14 -62.23
C ALA A 297 27.46 0.01 -61.44
N GLY A 298 28.58 0.34 -62.10
CA GLY A 298 29.86 0.45 -61.39
C GLY A 298 29.94 1.65 -60.44
N LEU A 299 29.36 2.81 -60.78
CA LEU A 299 29.29 3.95 -59.84
C LEU A 299 28.47 3.61 -58.59
N ASN A 300 27.34 2.92 -58.75
CA ASN A 300 26.55 2.46 -57.61
C ASN A 300 27.28 1.37 -56.80
N ALA A 301 28.06 0.49 -57.46
CA ALA A 301 28.89 -0.52 -56.79
C ALA A 301 29.96 0.11 -55.88
N ILE A 302 30.65 1.14 -56.38
CA ILE A 302 31.63 1.91 -55.60
C ILE A 302 30.95 2.55 -54.39
N GLN A 303 29.87 3.30 -54.60
CA GLN A 303 29.17 3.99 -53.52
C GLN A 303 28.61 3.02 -52.47
N ALA A 304 27.97 1.93 -52.91
CA ALA A 304 27.47 0.91 -51.99
C ALA A 304 28.59 0.36 -51.09
N SER A 305 29.75 0.05 -51.68
CA SER A 305 30.92 -0.49 -50.95
C SER A 305 31.43 0.48 -49.89
N LEU A 306 31.53 1.77 -50.22
CA LEU A 306 31.99 2.81 -49.31
C LEU A 306 31.01 3.01 -48.14
N TYR A 307 29.72 3.14 -48.44
CA TYR A 307 28.70 3.33 -47.40
C TYR A 307 28.55 2.10 -46.50
N TYR A 308 28.73 0.87 -47.00
CA TYR A 308 28.73 -0.33 -46.17
C TYR A 308 29.95 -0.40 -45.24
N CYS A 309 31.14 0.00 -45.73
CA CYS A 309 32.34 0.08 -44.90
C CYS A 309 32.21 1.18 -43.82
N ASP A 310 31.66 2.36 -44.18
CA ASP A 310 31.36 3.40 -43.20
C ASP A 310 30.31 2.93 -42.18
N ALA A 311 29.26 2.21 -42.59
CA ALA A 311 28.28 1.67 -41.66
C ALA A 311 28.93 0.70 -40.64
N LEU A 312 29.85 -0.15 -41.11
CA LEU A 312 30.66 -1.03 -40.24
C LEU A 312 31.53 -0.21 -39.28
N LEU A 313 32.24 0.81 -39.77
CA LEU A 313 33.09 1.67 -38.96
C LEU A 313 32.29 2.45 -37.91
N ILE A 314 31.11 2.96 -38.26
CA ILE A 314 30.22 3.67 -37.33
C ILE A 314 29.73 2.71 -36.25
N TYR A 315 29.26 1.52 -36.63
CA TYR A 315 28.64 0.58 -35.70
C TYR A 315 29.64 0.05 -34.66
N PHE A 316 30.82 -0.37 -35.09
CA PHE A 316 31.80 -0.99 -34.19
C PHE A 316 32.77 0.00 -33.55
N TYR A 317 33.08 1.11 -34.23
CA TYR A 317 34.19 1.99 -33.82
C TYR A 317 33.78 3.46 -33.65
N GLY A 318 32.54 3.85 -33.98
CA GLY A 318 32.06 5.22 -33.80
C GLY A 318 32.80 6.25 -34.67
N ILE A 319 33.32 5.83 -35.82
CA ILE A 319 34.04 6.67 -36.78
C ILE A 319 33.53 6.43 -38.20
N LYS A 320 33.79 7.36 -39.11
CA LYS A 320 33.52 7.21 -40.54
C LYS A 320 34.60 7.89 -41.37
N SER A 321 34.67 7.55 -42.65
CA SER A 321 35.54 8.22 -43.61
C SER A 321 35.15 9.70 -43.78
N ALA A 322 36.16 10.56 -43.95
CA ALA A 322 35.96 11.97 -44.24
C ALA A 322 35.62 12.16 -45.73
N TYR A 323 34.52 12.86 -46.03
CA TYR A 323 34.19 13.24 -47.40
C TYR A 323 35.02 14.47 -47.80
N PRO A 324 35.60 14.55 -49.02
CA PRO A 324 35.45 13.65 -50.17
C PRO A 324 36.56 12.58 -50.30
N GLU A 325 37.50 12.49 -49.36
CA GLU A 325 38.69 11.64 -49.48
C GLU A 325 38.41 10.19 -49.06
N HIS A 326 37.89 9.42 -50.01
CA HIS A 326 37.61 8.00 -49.83
C HIS A 326 38.88 7.14 -49.65
N GLU A 327 40.10 7.66 -49.90
CA GLU A 327 41.36 6.94 -49.62
C GLU A 327 41.51 6.57 -48.14
N ASN A 328 40.93 7.38 -47.25
CA ASN A 328 40.99 7.17 -45.81
C ASN A 328 40.25 5.91 -45.35
N ILE A 329 39.27 5.42 -46.10
CA ILE A 329 38.45 4.28 -45.67
C ILE A 329 39.26 2.97 -45.60
N VAL A 330 40.20 2.76 -46.53
CA VAL A 330 41.07 1.57 -46.49
C VAL A 330 41.96 1.60 -45.27
N TRP A 331 42.54 2.77 -44.97
CA TRP A 331 43.35 2.94 -43.77
C TRP A 331 42.52 2.70 -42.51
N LEU A 332 41.32 3.28 -42.42
CA LEU A 332 40.43 3.09 -41.27
C LEU A 332 40.08 1.61 -41.08
N MET A 333 39.78 0.90 -42.17
CA MET A 333 39.48 -0.53 -42.13
C MET A 333 40.69 -1.35 -41.66
N VAL A 334 41.91 -1.05 -42.14
CA VAL A 334 43.14 -1.74 -41.71
C VAL A 334 43.45 -1.46 -40.23
N ASP A 335 43.32 -0.22 -39.79
CA ASP A 335 43.71 0.22 -38.45
C ASP A 335 42.72 -0.26 -37.37
N HIS A 336 41.43 -0.34 -37.70
CA HIS A 336 40.37 -0.63 -36.72
C HIS A 336 39.79 -2.05 -36.83
N VAL A 337 39.66 -2.61 -38.03
CA VAL A 337 38.95 -3.88 -38.25
C VAL A 337 39.90 -5.08 -38.10
N ASN A 338 40.26 -5.39 -36.86
CA ASN A 338 41.14 -6.52 -36.53
C ASN A 338 40.39 -7.88 -36.54
N ARG A 339 40.04 -8.36 -37.73
CA ARG A 339 39.41 -9.67 -37.94
C ARG A 339 40.17 -10.49 -38.97
N THR A 340 40.18 -11.82 -38.78
CA THR A 340 40.88 -12.75 -39.68
C THR A 340 40.30 -12.79 -41.11
N ASP A 341 39.04 -12.42 -41.28
CA ASP A 341 38.32 -12.36 -42.55
C ASP A 341 38.33 -10.95 -43.19
N ALA A 342 38.92 -9.95 -42.53
CA ALA A 342 38.92 -8.58 -43.01
C ALA A 342 39.94 -8.33 -44.15
N GLU A 343 41.08 -9.00 -44.14
CA GLU A 343 42.17 -8.75 -45.10
C GLU A 343 41.71 -8.91 -46.56
N GLU A 344 41.01 -10.01 -46.87
CA GLU A 344 40.52 -10.25 -48.24
C GLU A 344 39.51 -9.19 -48.67
N ASN A 345 38.67 -8.71 -47.74
CA ASN A 345 37.68 -7.68 -47.99
C ASN A 345 38.31 -6.29 -48.16
N ILE A 346 39.37 -5.99 -47.41
CA ILE A 346 40.17 -4.78 -47.59
C ILE A 346 40.84 -4.78 -48.97
N LEU A 347 41.33 -5.92 -49.45
CA LEU A 347 41.86 -6.05 -50.81
C LEU A 347 40.79 -5.80 -51.88
N ARG A 348 39.57 -6.29 -51.67
CA ARG A 348 38.42 -5.99 -52.57
C ARG A 348 38.13 -4.49 -52.58
N LEU A 349 38.10 -3.85 -51.42
CA LEU A 349 37.88 -2.41 -51.29
C LEU A 349 38.97 -1.59 -51.98
N ARG A 350 40.25 -1.98 -51.84
CA ARG A 350 41.37 -1.37 -52.59
C ARG A 350 41.18 -1.48 -54.10
N ALA A 351 40.77 -2.65 -54.61
CA ALA A 351 40.52 -2.82 -56.03
C ALA A 351 39.39 -1.93 -56.56
N ILE A 352 38.34 -1.72 -55.75
CA ILE A 352 37.22 -0.82 -56.06
C ILE A 352 37.69 0.64 -56.11
N LEU A 353 38.49 1.07 -55.13
CA LEU A 353 39.03 2.44 -55.08
C LEU A 353 40.01 2.71 -56.23
N ASN A 354 40.93 1.79 -56.51
CA ASN A 354 41.86 1.94 -57.64
C ASN A 354 41.12 2.11 -58.98
N MET A 355 40.01 1.40 -59.16
CA MET A 355 39.17 1.56 -60.35
C MET A 355 38.45 2.92 -60.36
N ARG A 356 37.97 3.41 -59.20
CA ARG A 356 37.40 4.75 -59.08
C ARG A 356 38.43 5.82 -59.49
N ASP A 357 39.64 5.72 -58.96
CA ASP A 357 40.70 6.68 -59.23
C ASP A 357 41.11 6.63 -60.70
N LEU A 358 41.14 5.45 -61.33
CA LEU A 358 41.35 5.32 -62.77
C LEU A 358 40.26 6.04 -63.58
N MET A 359 38.99 5.89 -63.19
CA MET A 359 37.88 6.59 -63.86
C MET A 359 37.97 8.10 -63.73
N GLU A 360 38.29 8.59 -62.52
CA GLU A 360 38.44 10.03 -62.25
C GLU A 360 39.60 10.62 -63.06
N ASN A 361 40.68 9.87 -63.24
CA ASN A 361 41.84 10.29 -64.03
C ASN A 361 41.60 10.23 -65.55
N GLU A 362 40.86 9.24 -66.06
CA GLU A 362 40.63 9.04 -67.49
C GLU A 362 39.39 9.80 -68.03
N ASP A 363 38.58 10.40 -67.14
CA ASP A 363 37.34 11.15 -67.45
C ASP A 363 36.44 10.46 -68.49
N ARG A 364 36.22 9.15 -68.30
CA ARG A 364 35.42 8.31 -69.22
C ARG A 364 34.41 7.43 -68.46
N PRO A 365 33.32 7.00 -69.12
CA PRO A 365 32.42 6.04 -68.52
C PRO A 365 33.06 4.64 -68.40
N LEU A 366 32.55 3.86 -67.45
CA LEU A 366 32.94 2.46 -67.28
C LEU A 366 32.50 1.59 -68.46
N THR A 367 33.40 0.71 -68.89
CA THR A 367 33.10 -0.38 -69.81
C THR A 367 32.25 -1.45 -69.13
N ARG A 368 31.63 -2.31 -69.94
CA ARG A 368 30.88 -3.48 -69.44
C ARG A 368 31.72 -4.37 -68.54
N SER A 369 32.96 -4.67 -68.92
CA SER A 369 33.87 -5.53 -68.15
C SER A 369 34.23 -4.91 -66.80
N GLU A 370 34.50 -3.60 -66.76
CA GLU A 370 34.84 -2.91 -65.51
C GLU A 370 33.64 -2.80 -64.57
N ALA A 371 32.44 -2.56 -65.12
CA ALA A 371 31.21 -2.53 -64.34
C ALA A 371 30.89 -3.89 -63.70
N ILE A 372 31.06 -4.99 -64.44
CA ILE A 372 30.88 -6.35 -63.91
C ILE A 372 31.94 -6.64 -62.85
N PHE A 373 33.20 -6.31 -63.11
CA PHE A 373 34.29 -6.46 -62.15
C PHE A 373 34.00 -5.73 -60.83
N LEU A 374 33.59 -4.45 -60.90
CA LEU A 374 33.23 -3.66 -59.74
C LEU A 374 32.05 -4.27 -58.97
N ALA A 375 31.00 -4.69 -59.68
CA ALA A 375 29.84 -5.31 -59.07
C ALA A 375 30.18 -6.60 -58.33
N GLU A 376 30.99 -7.49 -58.92
CA GLU A 376 31.41 -8.74 -58.27
C GLU A 376 32.23 -8.49 -57.00
N LYS A 377 33.13 -7.49 -57.01
CA LYS A 377 33.91 -7.12 -55.82
C LYS A 377 33.02 -6.49 -54.75
N ALA A 378 32.15 -5.57 -55.15
CA ALA A 378 31.21 -4.91 -54.26
C ALA A 378 30.26 -5.91 -53.61
N GLU A 379 29.69 -6.84 -54.38
CA GLU A 379 28.75 -7.84 -53.87
C GLU A 379 29.38 -8.71 -52.77
N ARG A 380 30.58 -9.26 -53.00
CA ARG A 380 31.28 -10.06 -51.98
C ARG A 380 31.64 -9.25 -50.73
N LEU A 381 32.05 -8.00 -50.91
CA LEU A 381 32.36 -7.09 -49.79
C LEU A 381 31.09 -6.77 -48.99
N ILE A 382 29.97 -6.52 -49.67
CA ILE A 382 28.69 -6.17 -49.08
C ILE A 382 28.09 -7.36 -48.34
N GLU A 383 28.15 -8.56 -48.92
CA GLU A 383 27.76 -9.81 -48.25
C GLU A 383 28.54 -10.03 -46.96
N TRP A 384 29.84 -9.75 -46.99
CA TRP A 384 30.68 -9.80 -45.79
C TRP A 384 30.29 -8.72 -44.77
N CYS A 385 30.08 -7.47 -45.17
CA CYS A 385 29.60 -6.43 -44.26
C CYS A 385 28.25 -6.81 -43.64
N ARG A 386 27.32 -7.37 -44.41
CA ARG A 386 26.00 -7.83 -43.95
C ARG A 386 26.07 -9.03 -43.01
N SER A 387 27.10 -9.87 -43.10
CA SER A 387 27.25 -11.01 -42.19
C SER A 387 27.81 -10.62 -40.82
N ILE A 388 28.44 -9.44 -40.72
CA ILE A 388 29.03 -8.91 -39.49
C ILE A 388 28.08 -7.89 -38.82
N LEU A 389 27.42 -7.05 -39.62
CA LEU A 389 26.48 -6.06 -39.14
C LEU A 389 25.20 -6.73 -38.57
N PRO A 390 24.57 -6.11 -37.56
CA PRO A 390 23.42 -6.68 -36.85
C PRO A 390 22.14 -6.79 -37.69
#